data_AF-A0A3Q9RNB7-F1
#
_entry.id   AF-A0A3Q9RNB7-F1
#
_cell.length_a   1.000
_cell.length_b   1.000
_cell.length_c   1.000
_cell.angle_alpha   90.00
_cell.angle_beta   90.00
_cell.angle_gamma   90.00
#
_symmetry.space_group_name_H-M   'P 1'
#
loop_
_entity.id
_entity.type
_entity.pdbx_description
1 polymer ?
#
loop_
_entity_poly.entity_id
_entity_poly.type
_entity_poly.pdbx_seq_one_letter_code
_entity_poly.pdbx_strand_id
1 'polypeptide(L)'
;MAIEVFNRHEKKYMIDVDIFSKIQMRLADYMELDAYNKDNAYYTIANLYYDTADNDLIRHSISKPVFKEKLRMRGYGTPSLDSKVYIEIKKKVNGIVNKRRSSMKLKEAYVFLQSGIAPTYQPYMNQQVLGEIESFLTQYQLKPAVYLAYDRMAYFGKGNRDLRMSFDFNIRSRRSELMLEAGDHGQLLLEEEKVLMEIKTGNSMPLWLVRILSEYKVYPFTKV
;
A
#
# COMPACT_ATOMS: atom_id res chain seq x y z
N MET A 1 10.76 5.74 -21.01
CA MET A 1 10.85 4.28 -20.72
C MET A 1 10.55 4.07 -19.24
N ALA A 2 9.79 3.03 -18.89
CA ALA A 2 9.61 2.66 -17.49
C ALA A 2 10.93 2.11 -16.95
N ILE A 3 11.42 2.65 -15.83
CA ILE A 3 12.66 2.18 -15.21
C ILE A 3 12.42 0.75 -14.69
N GLU A 4 13.17 -0.22 -15.23
CA GLU A 4 12.94 -1.65 -15.00
C GLU A 4 13.43 -2.14 -13.63
N VAL A 5 14.50 -1.53 -13.08
CA VAL A 5 15.01 -1.83 -11.74
C VAL A 5 15.50 -0.55 -11.08
N PHE A 6 15.00 -0.24 -9.88
CA PHE A 6 15.49 0.85 -9.04
C PHE A 6 15.39 0.46 -7.56
N ASN A 7 16.29 0.96 -6.74
CA ASN A 7 16.20 0.87 -5.29
C ASN A 7 15.59 2.18 -4.75
N ARG A 8 14.67 2.08 -3.80
CA ARG A 8 14.17 3.24 -3.06
C ARG A 8 14.30 2.99 -1.57
N HIS A 9 14.76 4.00 -0.85
CA HIS A 9 14.71 4.04 0.60
C HIS A 9 13.32 4.48 1.04
N GLU A 10 12.73 3.78 2.00
CA GLU A 10 11.43 4.07 2.61
C GLU A 10 11.65 4.36 4.08
N LYS A 11 11.22 5.53 4.56
CA LYS A 11 11.22 5.89 5.98
C LYS A 11 9.81 6.22 6.44
N LYS A 12 9.44 5.76 7.63
CA LYS A 12 8.12 5.97 8.23
C LYS A 12 8.21 6.77 9.51
N TYR A 13 7.24 7.65 9.68
CA TYR A 13 7.15 8.62 10.75
C TYR A 13 5.72 8.58 11.29
N MET A 14 5.60 8.64 12.60
CA MET A 14 4.32 8.89 13.25
C MET A 14 4.31 10.36 13.61
N ILE A 15 3.32 11.09 13.11
CA ILE A 15 3.18 12.53 13.37
C ILE A 15 1.74 12.83 13.79
N ASP A 16 1.55 13.96 14.46
CA ASP A 16 0.22 14.44 14.80
C ASP A 16 -0.39 15.21 13.62
N VAL A 17 -1.71 15.28 13.55
CA VAL A 17 -2.44 16.04 12.50
C VAL A 17 -1.98 17.49 12.42
N ASP A 18 -1.70 18.15 13.55
CA ASP A 18 -1.16 19.52 13.58
C ASP A 18 0.19 19.66 12.86
N ILE A 19 1.07 18.65 13.03
CA ILE A 19 2.36 18.60 12.35
C ILE A 19 2.18 18.31 10.87
N PHE A 20 1.24 17.44 10.51
CA PHE A 20 0.85 17.24 9.12
C PHE A 20 0.44 18.55 8.45
N SER A 21 -0.49 19.32 9.03
CA SER A 21 -0.94 20.60 8.45
C SER A 21 0.22 21.59 8.25
N LYS A 22 1.13 21.68 9.22
CA LYS A 22 2.33 22.51 9.13
C LYS A 22 3.29 22.06 8.03
N ILE A 23 3.51 20.77 7.86
CA ILE A 23 4.34 20.21 6.78
C ILE A 23 3.66 20.44 5.43
N GLN A 24 2.36 20.16 5.33
CA GLN A 24 1.57 20.25 4.10
C GLN A 24 1.67 21.62 3.45
N MET A 25 1.56 22.70 4.22
CA MET A 25 1.72 24.08 3.73
C MET A 25 3.08 24.30 3.06
N ARG A 26 4.14 23.68 3.60
CA ARG A 26 5.51 23.79 3.06
C ARG A 26 5.75 22.88 1.86
N LEU A 27 4.94 21.83 1.68
CA LEU A 27 5.08 20.92 0.54
C LEU A 27 4.67 21.56 -0.77
N ALA A 28 3.78 22.56 -0.75
CA ALA A 28 3.28 23.22 -1.96
C ALA A 28 4.41 23.79 -2.85
N ASP A 29 5.54 24.19 -2.27
CA ASP A 29 6.69 24.73 -3.00
C ASP A 29 7.49 23.63 -3.73
N TYR A 30 7.50 22.40 -3.20
CA TYR A 30 8.42 21.35 -3.63
C TYR A 30 7.75 20.12 -4.26
N MET A 31 6.48 19.91 -3.94
CA MET A 31 5.74 18.70 -4.29
C MET A 31 4.35 19.04 -4.85
N GLU A 32 3.84 18.11 -5.64
CA GLU A 32 2.49 18.13 -6.23
C GLU A 32 1.71 16.92 -5.75
N LEU A 33 0.39 17.04 -5.65
CA LEU A 33 -0.48 15.92 -5.28
C LEU A 33 -0.45 14.81 -6.35
N ASP A 34 -0.75 13.58 -5.92
CA ASP A 34 -0.97 12.50 -6.86
C ASP A 34 -2.28 12.65 -7.65
N ALA A 35 -2.41 11.88 -8.72
CA ALA A 35 -3.57 11.92 -9.61
C ALA A 35 -4.88 11.43 -8.97
N TYR A 36 -4.83 10.79 -7.80
CA TYR A 36 -5.99 10.30 -7.07
C TYR A 36 -6.51 11.31 -6.03
N ASN A 37 -5.66 12.24 -5.57
CA ASN A 37 -6.05 13.37 -4.72
C ASN A 37 -6.76 14.47 -5.54
N LYS A 38 -7.91 14.13 -6.13
CA LYS A 38 -8.78 15.08 -6.84
C LYS A 38 -9.29 16.14 -5.86
N ASP A 39 -9.36 17.39 -6.33
CA ASP A 39 -9.87 18.54 -5.57
C ASP A 39 -9.19 18.73 -4.20
N ASN A 40 -7.91 18.34 -4.08
CA ASN A 40 -7.14 18.32 -2.84
C ASN A 40 -7.74 17.46 -1.71
N ALA A 41 -8.65 16.54 -2.03
CA ALA A 41 -9.30 15.67 -1.05
C ALA A 41 -8.50 14.37 -0.82
N TYR A 42 -8.70 13.78 0.36
CA TYR A 42 -8.24 12.42 0.65
C TYR A 42 -8.96 11.40 -0.23
N TYR A 43 -8.33 10.25 -0.45
CA TYR A 43 -8.99 9.09 -1.03
C TYR A 43 -8.75 7.84 -0.19
N THR A 44 -9.79 7.01 -0.06
CA THR A 44 -9.68 5.75 0.68
C THR A 44 -8.94 4.72 -0.16
N ILE A 45 -7.95 4.06 0.45
CA ILE A 45 -7.38 2.81 -0.07
C ILE A 45 -7.94 1.65 0.74
N ALA A 46 -8.62 0.73 0.08
CA ALA A 46 -9.08 -0.52 0.68
C ALA A 46 -8.13 -1.66 0.33
N ASN A 47 -7.69 -2.43 1.32
CA ASN A 47 -6.83 -3.60 1.10
C ASN A 47 -7.45 -4.83 1.77
N LEU A 48 -7.50 -5.94 1.05
CA LEU A 48 -7.84 -7.26 1.58
C LEU A 48 -6.58 -8.12 1.54
N TYR A 49 -6.06 -8.46 2.72
CA TYR A 49 -4.91 -9.34 2.87
C TYR A 49 -5.35 -10.79 2.95
N TYR A 50 -4.58 -11.65 2.29
CA TYR A 50 -4.79 -13.09 2.26
C TYR A 50 -3.72 -13.78 3.09
N ASP A 51 -4.14 -14.78 3.88
CA ASP A 51 -3.27 -15.57 4.74
C ASP A 51 -3.83 -16.99 4.89
N THR A 52 -3.05 -17.88 5.50
CA THR A 52 -3.51 -19.24 5.84
C THR A 52 -4.49 -19.21 7.02
N ALA A 53 -5.15 -20.33 7.30
CA ALA A 53 -6.01 -20.46 8.48
C ALA A 53 -5.29 -20.14 9.79
N ASP A 54 -4.00 -20.48 9.86
CA ASP A 54 -3.15 -20.33 11.05
C ASP A 54 -2.32 -19.03 11.05
N ASN A 55 -2.58 -18.12 10.09
CA ASN A 55 -1.88 -16.84 9.94
C ASN A 55 -0.35 -17.01 9.72
N ASP A 56 0.05 -18.01 8.94
CA ASP A 56 1.46 -18.36 8.76
C ASP A 56 2.26 -17.24 8.09
N LEU A 57 1.69 -16.58 7.08
CA LEU A 57 2.42 -15.56 6.32
C LEU A 57 2.72 -14.33 7.18
N ILE A 58 1.76 -13.86 7.99
CA ILE A 58 2.00 -12.73 8.88
C ILE A 58 2.94 -13.10 10.04
N ARG A 59 2.77 -14.28 10.65
CA ARG A 59 3.67 -14.75 11.73
C ARG A 59 5.10 -14.87 11.23
N HIS A 60 5.29 -15.47 10.05
CA HIS A 60 6.57 -15.54 9.35
C HIS A 60 7.08 -14.14 9.02
N SER A 61 6.25 -13.22 8.52
CA SER A 61 6.72 -11.86 8.21
C SER A 61 7.23 -11.10 9.45
N ILE A 62 6.60 -11.30 10.61
CA ILE A 62 6.96 -10.66 11.89
C ILE A 62 8.28 -11.20 12.45
N SER A 63 8.62 -12.48 12.22
CA SER A 63 9.91 -13.06 12.64
C SER A 63 11.12 -12.53 11.85
N LYS A 64 10.89 -11.66 10.85
CA LYS A 64 11.91 -11.02 9.99
C LYS A 64 12.85 -12.02 9.28
N PRO A 65 12.30 -13.03 8.57
CA PRO A 65 13.07 -14.00 7.83
C PRO A 65 13.78 -13.35 6.63
N VAL A 66 14.77 -14.05 6.09
CA VAL A 66 15.48 -13.68 4.86
C VAL A 66 14.50 -13.58 3.68
N PHE A 67 13.55 -14.52 3.60
CA PHE A 67 12.51 -14.56 2.59
C PHE A 67 11.13 -14.42 3.23
N LYS A 68 10.32 -13.48 2.72
CA LYS A 68 8.89 -13.41 3.01
C LYS A 68 8.12 -12.86 1.84
N GLU A 69 6.86 -13.22 1.78
CA GLU A 69 5.94 -12.77 0.75
C GLU A 69 4.55 -12.57 1.32
N LYS A 70 3.74 -11.79 0.61
CA LYS A 70 2.35 -11.53 0.98
C LYS A 70 1.52 -11.23 -0.26
N LEU A 71 0.28 -11.69 -0.22
CA LEU A 71 -0.74 -11.41 -1.22
C LEU A 71 -1.75 -10.42 -0.65
N ARG A 72 -2.15 -9.46 -1.47
CA ARG A 72 -3.28 -8.59 -1.16
C ARG A 72 -4.05 -8.23 -2.41
N MET A 73 -5.34 -8.00 -2.24
CA MET A 73 -6.16 -7.30 -3.21
C MET A 73 -6.35 -5.86 -2.74
N ARG A 74 -6.19 -4.90 -3.65
CA ARG A 74 -6.32 -3.46 -3.36
C ARG A 74 -7.38 -2.82 -4.25
N GLY A 75 -8.31 -2.10 -3.62
CA GLY A 75 -9.29 -1.21 -4.25
C GLY A 75 -9.13 0.24 -3.81
N TYR A 76 -9.95 1.12 -4.39
CA TYR A 76 -10.04 2.55 -4.03
C TYR A 76 -11.49 2.87 -3.68
N GLY A 77 -11.72 3.62 -2.61
CA GLY A 77 -13.05 3.81 -2.05
C GLY A 77 -13.70 2.50 -1.63
N THR A 78 -15.02 2.44 -1.79
CA THR A 78 -15.82 1.21 -1.73
C THR A 78 -16.09 0.74 -3.17
N PRO A 79 -15.25 -0.14 -3.74
CA PRO A 79 -15.39 -0.56 -5.13
C PRO A 79 -16.68 -1.37 -5.34
N SER A 80 -17.34 -1.19 -6.48
CA SER A 80 -18.36 -2.10 -6.97
C SER A 80 -17.74 -3.38 -7.57
N LEU A 81 -18.55 -4.41 -7.81
CA LEU A 81 -18.09 -5.69 -8.40
C LEU A 81 -17.44 -5.54 -9.78
N ASP A 82 -17.78 -4.50 -10.54
CA ASP A 82 -17.17 -4.18 -11.84
C ASP A 82 -16.01 -3.18 -11.76
N SER A 83 -15.72 -2.66 -10.57
CA SER A 83 -14.62 -1.72 -10.36
C SER A 83 -13.26 -2.40 -10.55
N LYS A 84 -12.31 -1.61 -11.05
CA LYS A 84 -10.92 -2.04 -11.21
C LYS A 84 -10.24 -2.17 -9.85
N VAL A 85 -9.71 -3.36 -9.57
CA VAL A 85 -8.85 -3.64 -8.41
C VAL A 85 -7.48 -4.14 -8.87
N TYR A 86 -6.54 -4.20 -7.92
CA TYR A 86 -5.20 -4.72 -8.15
C TYR A 86 -4.94 -5.89 -7.22
N ILE A 87 -4.63 -7.06 -7.80
CA ILE A 87 -4.07 -8.17 -7.02
C ILE A 87 -2.56 -7.97 -7.02
N GLU A 88 -1.98 -7.86 -5.83
CA GLU A 88 -0.58 -7.53 -5.62
C GLU A 88 0.13 -8.61 -4.81
N ILE A 89 1.26 -9.09 -5.32
CA ILE A 89 2.22 -9.91 -4.59
C ILE A 89 3.42 -9.06 -4.23
N LYS A 90 3.84 -9.10 -2.96
CA LYS A 90 5.04 -8.42 -2.46
C LYS A 90 5.97 -9.45 -1.86
N LYS A 91 7.13 -9.68 -2.47
CA LYS A 91 8.21 -10.53 -1.95
C LYS A 91 9.33 -9.69 -1.38
N LYS A 92 9.97 -10.15 -0.32
CA LYS A 92 11.18 -9.57 0.25
C LYS A 92 12.22 -10.68 0.40
N VAL A 93 13.37 -10.51 -0.25
CA VAL A 93 14.49 -11.45 -0.22
C VAL A 93 15.75 -10.69 0.16
N ASN A 94 16.40 -11.09 1.25
CA ASN A 94 17.64 -10.47 1.74
C ASN A 94 17.57 -8.92 1.77
N GLY A 95 16.50 -8.37 2.34
CA GLY A 95 16.29 -6.92 2.41
C GLY A 95 15.64 -6.30 1.16
N ILE A 96 15.78 -6.91 -0.01
CA ILE A 96 15.29 -6.38 -1.29
C ILE A 96 13.81 -6.71 -1.45
N VAL A 97 13.01 -5.69 -1.76
CA VAL A 97 11.57 -5.80 -1.95
C VAL A 97 11.22 -5.79 -3.42
N ASN A 98 10.48 -6.80 -3.87
CA ASN A 98 9.87 -6.83 -5.19
C ASN A 98 8.34 -6.80 -5.05
N LYS A 99 7.69 -5.91 -5.81
CA LYS A 99 6.22 -5.82 -5.86
C LYS A 99 5.75 -5.96 -7.29
N ARG A 100 4.85 -6.91 -7.53
CA ARG A 100 4.22 -7.14 -8.82
C ARG A 100 2.70 -7.11 -8.64
N ARG A 101 1.98 -6.67 -9.67
CA ARG A 101 0.52 -6.59 -9.63
C ARG A 101 -0.10 -6.75 -11.01
N SER A 102 -1.32 -7.28 -11.03
CA SER A 102 -2.19 -7.28 -12.20
C SER A 102 -3.49 -6.57 -11.85
N SER A 103 -4.12 -5.89 -12.82
CA SER A 103 -5.46 -5.32 -12.64
C SER A 103 -6.54 -6.28 -13.09
N MET A 104 -7.65 -6.30 -12.37
CA MET A 104 -8.83 -7.14 -12.64
C MET A 104 -10.10 -6.40 -12.25
N LYS A 105 -11.27 -6.83 -12.74
CA LYS A 105 -12.53 -6.45 -12.08
C LYS A 105 -12.64 -7.15 -10.74
N LEU A 106 -13.28 -6.52 -9.76
CA LEU A 106 -13.43 -7.08 -8.42
C LEU A 106 -14.05 -8.49 -8.43
N LYS A 107 -15.14 -8.70 -9.19
CA LYS A 107 -15.77 -10.02 -9.32
C LYS A 107 -14.84 -11.10 -9.90
N GLU A 108 -14.03 -10.74 -10.89
CA GLU A 108 -13.06 -11.67 -11.50
C GLU A 108 -11.94 -12.02 -10.52
N ALA A 109 -11.48 -11.02 -9.75
CA ALA A 109 -10.46 -11.21 -8.73
C ALA A 109 -10.95 -12.15 -7.61
N TYR A 110 -12.21 -12.04 -7.20
CA TYR A 110 -12.80 -12.97 -6.23
C TYR A 110 -12.84 -14.40 -6.75
N VAL A 111 -13.35 -14.59 -7.96
CA VAL A 111 -13.40 -15.93 -8.56
C VAL A 111 -12.00 -16.53 -8.65
N PHE A 112 -11.00 -15.78 -9.14
CA PHE A 112 -9.63 -16.26 -9.26
C PHE A 112 -9.00 -16.61 -7.90
N LEU A 113 -9.09 -15.71 -6.91
CA LEU A 113 -8.46 -15.93 -5.60
C LEU A 113 -9.16 -17.04 -4.79
N GLN A 114 -10.43 -17.32 -5.08
CA GLN A 114 -11.18 -18.42 -4.46
C GLN A 114 -10.93 -19.76 -5.15
N SER A 115 -10.90 -19.79 -6.49
CA SER A 115 -10.74 -21.04 -7.25
C SER A 115 -9.28 -21.48 -7.34
N GLY A 116 -8.33 -20.54 -7.24
CA GLY A 116 -6.92 -20.78 -7.55
C GLY A 116 -6.63 -20.94 -9.03
N ILE A 117 -7.63 -20.79 -9.92
CA ILE A 117 -7.50 -21.03 -11.36
C ILE A 117 -7.44 -19.69 -12.08
N ALA A 118 -6.36 -19.42 -12.82
CA ALA A 118 -6.20 -18.19 -13.57
C ALA A 118 -7.39 -17.95 -14.54
N PRO A 119 -7.89 -16.72 -14.65
CA PRO A 119 -8.98 -16.38 -15.57
C PRO A 119 -8.50 -16.41 -17.02
N THR A 120 -9.45 -16.42 -17.97
CA THR A 120 -9.15 -16.09 -19.35
C THR A 120 -8.55 -14.68 -19.43
N TYR A 121 -7.31 -14.61 -19.91
CA TYR A 121 -6.55 -13.37 -19.91
C TYR A 121 -7.20 -12.27 -20.75
N GLN A 122 -7.30 -11.09 -20.14
CA GLN A 122 -7.75 -9.87 -20.81
C GLN A 122 -6.56 -8.96 -21.13
N PRO A 123 -6.67 -8.05 -22.13
CA PRO A 123 -5.55 -7.18 -22.54
C PRO A 123 -4.96 -6.30 -21.42
N TYR A 124 -5.75 -6.00 -20.38
CA TYR A 124 -5.33 -5.20 -19.23
C TYR A 124 -4.69 -6.02 -18.09
N MET A 125 -4.61 -7.35 -18.24
CA MET A 125 -4.03 -8.26 -17.26
C MET A 125 -2.57 -8.56 -17.59
N ASN A 126 -1.75 -8.72 -16.55
CA ASN A 126 -0.38 -9.20 -16.70
C ASN A 126 -0.34 -10.72 -16.45
N GLN A 127 -0.16 -11.50 -17.53
CA GLN A 127 -0.17 -12.97 -17.47
C GLN A 127 0.92 -13.54 -16.57
N GLN A 128 2.15 -13.01 -16.63
CA GLN A 128 3.26 -13.45 -15.79
C GLN A 128 2.92 -13.28 -14.30
N VAL A 129 2.38 -12.12 -13.93
CA VAL A 129 2.01 -11.85 -12.53
C VAL A 129 0.86 -12.74 -12.07
N LEU A 130 -0.11 -13.02 -12.94
CA LEU A 130 -1.22 -13.92 -12.61
C LEU A 130 -0.74 -15.37 -12.42
N GLY A 131 0.16 -15.87 -13.26
CA GLY A 131 0.76 -17.21 -13.09
C GLY A 131 1.58 -17.33 -11.80
N GLU A 132 2.27 -16.25 -11.39
CA GLU A 132 2.94 -16.22 -10.08
C GLU A 132 1.95 -16.26 -8.90
N ILE A 133 0.82 -15.56 -9.03
CA ILE A 133 -0.24 -15.57 -8.01
C ILE A 133 -0.90 -16.96 -7.95
N GLU A 134 -1.17 -17.59 -9.09
CA GLU A 134 -1.68 -18.97 -9.17
C GLU A 134 -0.72 -19.97 -8.49
N SER A 135 0.59 -19.84 -8.75
CA SER A 135 1.60 -20.64 -8.06
C SER A 135 1.59 -20.40 -6.53
N PHE A 136 1.41 -19.14 -6.11
CA PHE A 136 1.31 -18.77 -4.70
C PHE A 136 0.04 -19.35 -4.04
N LEU A 137 -1.09 -19.38 -4.74
CA LEU A 137 -2.35 -19.99 -4.29
C LEU A 137 -2.29 -21.52 -4.26
N THR A 138 -1.46 -22.14 -5.12
CA THR A 138 -1.20 -23.59 -5.07
C THR A 138 -0.33 -23.96 -3.87
N GLN A 139 0.66 -23.11 -3.54
CA GLN A 139 1.57 -23.35 -2.42
C GLN A 139 0.89 -23.17 -1.05
N TYR A 140 -0.04 -22.23 -0.93
CA TYR A 140 -0.71 -21.91 0.33
C TYR A 140 -2.22 -21.97 0.17
N GLN A 141 -2.91 -22.62 1.12
CA GLN A 141 -4.38 -22.55 1.21
C GLN A 141 -4.78 -21.19 1.80
N LEU A 142 -4.91 -20.19 0.93
CA LEU A 142 -5.16 -18.82 1.33
C LEU A 142 -6.65 -18.51 1.40
N LYS A 143 -7.00 -17.68 2.38
CA LYS A 143 -8.32 -17.06 2.49
C LYS A 143 -8.16 -15.58 2.83
N PRO A 144 -9.19 -14.75 2.57
CA PRO A 144 -9.24 -13.41 3.13
C PRO A 144 -9.04 -13.48 4.65
N ALA A 145 -8.09 -12.71 5.18
CA ALA A 145 -7.70 -12.76 6.59
C ALA A 145 -7.92 -11.43 7.32
N VAL A 146 -7.60 -10.31 6.67
CA VAL A 146 -7.72 -8.97 7.26
C VAL A 146 -8.08 -7.96 6.18
N TYR A 147 -9.10 -7.16 6.45
CA TYR A 147 -9.37 -5.92 5.72
C TYR A 147 -8.62 -4.78 6.40
N LEU A 148 -7.93 -3.95 5.63
CA LEU A 148 -7.19 -2.78 6.09
C LEU A 148 -7.46 -1.61 5.14
N ALA A 149 -8.11 -0.57 5.66
CA ALA A 149 -8.35 0.68 4.96
C ALA A 149 -7.68 1.86 5.66
N TYR A 150 -7.49 2.93 4.91
CA TYR A 150 -6.97 4.20 5.40
C TYR A 150 -7.23 5.27 4.34
N ASP A 151 -7.31 6.52 4.79
CA ASP A 151 -7.49 7.67 3.90
C ASP A 151 -6.11 8.24 3.57
N ARG A 152 -5.85 8.49 2.28
CA ARG A 152 -4.52 8.86 1.82
C ARG A 152 -4.49 10.24 1.19
N MET A 153 -3.44 10.98 1.54
CA MET A 153 -2.89 12.06 0.73
C MET A 153 -1.49 11.70 0.26
N ALA A 154 -1.22 11.79 -1.03
CA ALA A 154 0.06 11.44 -1.61
C ALA A 154 0.61 12.56 -2.50
N TYR A 155 1.92 12.67 -2.51
CA TYR A 155 2.67 13.73 -3.16
C TYR A 155 3.83 13.16 -3.97
N PHE A 156 4.15 13.81 -5.08
CA PHE A 156 5.34 13.61 -5.90
C PHE A 156 6.18 14.88 -5.92
N GLY A 157 7.51 14.76 -5.94
CA GLY A 157 8.39 15.93 -6.10
C GLY A 157 8.23 16.57 -7.49
N LYS A 158 8.01 17.89 -7.56
CA LYS A 158 7.79 18.63 -8.82
C LYS A 158 8.94 18.49 -9.83
N GLY A 159 10.18 18.37 -9.34
CA GLY A 159 11.37 18.13 -10.17
C GLY A 159 11.97 16.73 -10.05
N ASN A 160 11.36 15.84 -9.25
CA ASN A 160 11.88 14.51 -9.00
C ASN A 160 10.74 13.55 -8.60
N ARG A 161 10.24 12.77 -9.58
CA ARG A 161 9.15 11.81 -9.36
C ARG A 161 9.56 10.57 -8.54
N ASP A 162 10.87 10.40 -8.27
CA ASP A 162 11.35 9.36 -7.36
C ASP A 162 11.21 9.76 -5.90
N LEU A 163 11.13 11.06 -5.60
CA LEU A 163 10.73 11.55 -4.29
C LEU A 163 9.21 11.50 -4.18
N ARG A 164 8.72 10.69 -3.25
CA ARG A 164 7.30 10.53 -2.95
C ARG A 164 7.07 10.64 -1.47
N MET A 165 5.94 11.20 -1.12
CA MET A 165 5.49 11.30 0.26
C MET A 165 4.03 10.90 0.33
N SER A 166 3.64 10.17 1.36
CA SER A 166 2.23 9.91 1.62
C SER A 166 1.92 10.04 3.11
N PHE A 167 0.69 10.45 3.38
CA PHE A 167 0.09 10.58 4.70
C PHE A 167 -1.13 9.66 4.73
N ASP A 168 -1.12 8.69 5.64
CA ASP A 168 -2.23 7.77 5.87
C ASP A 168 -2.93 8.14 7.18
N PHE A 169 -4.22 8.44 7.08
CA PHE A 169 -5.13 8.81 8.17
C PHE A 169 -6.15 7.70 8.40
N ASN A 170 -6.81 7.72 9.57
CA ASN A 170 -7.95 6.86 9.89
C ASN A 170 -7.68 5.38 9.56
N ILE A 171 -6.47 4.90 9.90
CA ILE A 171 -6.05 3.54 9.59
C ILE A 171 -6.96 2.60 10.36
N ARG A 172 -7.78 1.84 9.63
CA ARG A 172 -8.84 1.01 10.18
C ARG A 172 -8.76 -0.41 9.66
N SER A 173 -9.12 -1.36 10.51
CA SER A 173 -9.10 -2.77 10.15
C SER A 173 -10.29 -3.54 10.67
N ARG A 174 -10.63 -4.62 9.97
CA ARG A 174 -11.63 -5.60 10.43
C ARG A 174 -11.21 -7.01 10.02
N ARG A 175 -11.73 -7.99 10.79
CA ARG A 175 -11.55 -9.43 10.55
C ARG A 175 -12.87 -10.14 10.20
N SER A 176 -13.99 -9.43 10.27
CA SER A 176 -15.30 -9.81 9.75
C SER A 176 -15.59 -9.08 8.43
N GLU A 177 -16.59 -9.53 7.68
CA GLU A 177 -17.07 -8.85 6.45
C GLU A 177 -15.92 -8.55 5.48
N LEU A 178 -15.16 -9.60 5.16
CA LEU A 178 -13.90 -9.54 4.40
C LEU A 178 -14.14 -9.41 2.88
N MET A 179 -14.97 -8.46 2.50
CA MET A 179 -15.30 -8.07 1.12
C MET A 179 -15.01 -6.58 0.93
N LEU A 180 -14.50 -6.17 -0.24
CA LEU A 180 -14.08 -4.79 -0.49
C LEU A 180 -15.28 -3.87 -0.72
N GLU A 181 -16.35 -4.41 -1.28
CA GLU A 181 -17.61 -3.72 -1.56
C GLU A 181 -18.51 -3.57 -0.32
N ALA A 182 -18.20 -4.27 0.77
CA ALA A 182 -18.96 -4.22 2.02
C ALA A 182 -18.72 -2.93 2.84
N GLY A 183 -18.26 -1.86 2.21
CA GLY A 183 -17.89 -0.62 2.88
C GLY A 183 -16.47 -0.63 3.44
N ASP A 184 -16.05 0.52 3.97
CA ASP A 184 -14.69 0.75 4.46
C ASP A 184 -14.59 0.87 5.99
N HIS A 185 -15.63 0.49 6.72
CA HIS A 185 -15.67 0.50 8.18
C HIS A 185 -14.65 -0.45 8.81
N GLY A 186 -14.33 -0.19 10.07
CA GLY A 186 -13.45 -1.05 10.87
C GLY A 186 -13.05 -0.36 12.17
N GLN A 187 -12.28 -1.07 12.98
CA GLN A 187 -11.69 -0.50 14.18
C GLN A 187 -10.45 0.32 13.81
N LEU A 188 -10.38 1.57 14.28
CA LEU A 188 -9.18 2.39 14.17
C LEU A 188 -8.00 1.73 14.89
N LEU A 189 -6.86 1.69 14.22
CA LEU A 189 -5.61 1.10 14.72
C LEU A 189 -4.69 2.12 15.40
N LEU A 190 -4.97 3.41 15.19
CA LEU A 190 -4.26 4.54 15.77
C LEU A 190 -5.29 5.51 16.35
N GLU A 191 -4.84 6.35 17.28
CA GLU A 191 -5.62 7.51 17.74
C GLU A 191 -5.96 8.43 16.56
N GLU A 192 -7.11 9.11 16.62
CA GLU A 192 -7.62 9.95 15.51
C GLU A 192 -6.65 11.08 15.12
N GLU A 193 -5.83 11.55 16.07
CA GLU A 193 -4.86 12.63 15.86
C GLU A 193 -3.54 12.14 15.24
N LYS A 194 -3.35 10.84 15.06
CA LYS A 194 -2.11 10.26 14.53
C LYS A 194 -2.17 10.02 13.03
N VAL A 195 -1.09 10.39 12.35
CA VAL A 195 -0.90 10.24 10.91
C VAL A 195 0.37 9.45 10.64
N LEU A 196 0.25 8.42 9.80
CA LEU A 196 1.41 7.69 9.32
C LEU A 196 1.97 8.38 8.07
N MET A 197 3.09 9.07 8.23
CA MET A 197 3.81 9.67 7.11
C MET A 197 4.88 8.69 6.59
N GLU A 198 4.93 8.52 5.27
CA GLU A 198 5.88 7.67 4.57
C GLU A 198 6.61 8.49 3.50
N ILE A 199 7.95 8.50 3.56
CA ILE A 199 8.81 9.17 2.57
C ILE A 199 9.58 8.11 1.78
N LYS A 200 9.52 8.21 0.45
CA LYS A 200 10.26 7.35 -0.48
C LYS A 200 11.15 8.18 -1.37
N THR A 201 12.39 7.75 -1.54
CA THR A 201 13.35 8.41 -2.44
C THR A 201 14.29 7.36 -3.02
N GLY A 202 14.70 7.54 -4.28
CA GLY A 202 15.75 6.71 -4.90
C GLY A 202 17.15 6.98 -4.35
N ASN A 203 17.38 8.21 -3.88
CA ASN A 203 18.67 8.70 -3.38
C ASN A 203 18.52 9.23 -1.94
N SER A 204 19.40 10.12 -1.51
CA SER A 204 19.25 10.86 -0.24
C SER A 204 17.99 11.75 -0.23
N MET A 205 17.52 12.10 0.98
CA MET A 205 16.45 13.08 1.13
C MET A 205 16.98 14.48 0.80
N PRO A 206 16.23 15.31 0.04
CA PRO A 206 16.65 16.68 -0.24
C PRO A 206 16.84 17.52 1.03
N LEU A 207 17.77 18.47 0.99
CA LEU A 207 18.10 19.30 2.15
C LEU A 207 16.89 20.10 2.67
N TRP A 208 16.03 20.60 1.78
CA TRP A 208 14.81 21.31 2.18
C TRP A 208 13.89 20.42 3.03
N LEU A 209 13.76 19.13 2.67
CA LEU A 209 12.90 18.19 3.37
C LEU A 209 13.51 17.85 4.74
N VAL A 210 14.83 17.62 4.79
CA VAL A 210 15.54 17.38 6.05
C VAL A 210 15.38 18.56 7.01
N ARG A 211 15.45 19.80 6.50
CA ARG A 211 15.23 21.01 7.31
C ARG A 211 13.82 21.06 7.87
N ILE A 212 12.78 20.82 7.05
CA ILE A 212 11.38 20.79 7.50
C ILE A 212 11.18 19.73 8.59
N LEU A 213 11.69 18.50 8.38
CA LEU A 213 11.55 17.42 9.37
C LEU A 213 12.27 17.76 10.68
N SER A 214 13.45 18.39 10.60
CA SER A 214 14.22 18.79 11.79
C SER A 214 13.56 19.92 12.56
N GLU A 215 13.01 20.92 11.85
CA GLU A 215 12.27 22.06 12.40
C GLU A 215 11.08 21.57 13.25
N TYR A 216 10.32 20.59 12.73
CA TYR A 216 9.17 20.01 13.43
C TYR A 216 9.50 18.79 14.30
N LYS A 217 10.79 18.48 14.51
CA LYS A 217 11.26 17.35 15.34
C LYS A 217 10.64 16.00 14.95
N VAL A 218 10.49 15.77 13.64
CA VAL A 218 9.90 14.54 13.10
C VAL A 218 10.99 13.49 12.84
N TYR A 219 10.97 12.43 13.64
CA TYR A 219 11.97 11.36 13.59
C TYR A 219 11.37 10.02 13.15
N PRO A 220 12.11 9.18 12.39
CA PRO A 220 11.59 7.92 11.92
C PRO A 220 11.51 6.90 13.06
N PHE A 221 10.41 6.15 13.14
CA PHE A 221 10.28 5.05 14.12
C PHE A 221 10.74 3.69 13.56
N THR A 222 10.92 3.60 12.24
CA THR A 222 11.54 2.44 11.60
C THR A 222 13.06 2.52 11.75
N LYS A 223 13.66 1.54 12.46
CA LYS A 223 15.10 1.27 12.37
C LYS A 223 15.40 0.82 10.93
N VAL A 224 16.39 1.48 10.31
CA VAL A 224 16.91 1.13 8.97
C VAL A 224 17.47 -0.29 8.99
#